data_AF-A0A8C0AXE5-F1
#
_entry.id   AF-A0A8C0AXE5-F1
#
_cell.length_a   1.000
_cell.length_b   1.000
_cell.length_c   1.000
_cell.angle_alpha   90.00
_cell.angle_beta   90.00
_cell.angle_gamma   90.00
#
_symmetry.space_group_name_H-M   'P 1'
#
loop_
_entity.id
_entity.type
_entity.pdbx_description
1 polymer ?
#
loop_
_entity_poly.entity_id
_entity_poly.type
_entity_poly.pdbx_seq_one_letter_code
_entity_poly.pdbx_strand_id
1 'polypeptide(L)'
;ITKEMTPCDLENKKCLYGDFFLLNAYFLLAQLSLLTTRVKALQLQKTKHDLEMVLSIIQSKNEQLEEDLKRALQQLQNKMLKVKSYKEGLLNALGEFLGEHFPIPEKGGITKKKIKVYLFCSFLNLILLVFQILIQKLMSTPHDPYVTINDSFWPPYIELLLRYGIALRHPEDPNRMRLEAFHM
;
A
#
# COMPACT_ATOMS: atom_id res chain seq x y z
N ILE A 1 -108.99 -7.84 17.24
CA ILE A 1 -108.36 -9.19 17.25
C ILE A 1 -106.86 -8.99 17.34
N THR A 2 -106.37 -8.74 18.54
CA THR A 2 -104.94 -8.69 18.87
C THR A 2 -104.51 -10.12 19.14
N LYS A 3 -103.83 -10.76 18.18
CA LYS A 3 -103.19 -12.06 18.44
C LYS A 3 -102.02 -11.79 19.38
N GLU A 4 -102.14 -12.21 20.64
CA GLU A 4 -101.02 -12.29 21.56
C GLU A 4 -100.01 -13.30 21.01
N MET A 5 -98.78 -12.83 20.83
CA MET A 5 -97.65 -13.61 20.33
C MET A 5 -97.22 -14.57 21.44
N THR A 6 -97.12 -15.86 21.16
CA THR A 6 -96.78 -16.85 22.19
C THR A 6 -95.30 -16.72 22.59
N PRO A 7 -94.91 -17.10 23.83
CA PRO A 7 -93.52 -17.01 24.29
C PRO A 7 -92.51 -17.69 23.34
N CYS A 8 -92.92 -18.78 22.70
CA CYS A 8 -92.12 -19.51 21.71
C CYS A 8 -91.85 -18.70 20.42
N ASP A 9 -92.74 -17.78 20.02
CA ASP A 9 -92.56 -16.94 18.83
C ASP A 9 -91.56 -15.79 19.06
N LEU A 10 -91.46 -15.28 20.30
CA LEU A 10 -90.46 -14.28 20.69
C LEU A 10 -89.05 -14.87 20.77
N GLU A 11 -88.94 -16.10 21.26
CA GLU A 11 -87.67 -16.84 21.37
C GLU A 11 -87.10 -17.16 19.98
N ASN A 12 -87.94 -17.62 19.04
CA ASN A 12 -87.54 -17.88 17.65
C ASN A 12 -87.07 -16.61 16.93
N LYS A 13 -87.71 -15.45 17.17
CA LYS A 13 -87.27 -14.16 16.61
C LYS A 13 -85.92 -13.69 17.17
N LYS A 14 -85.65 -13.93 18.46
CA LYS A 14 -84.35 -13.62 19.09
C LYS A 14 -83.23 -14.52 18.55
N CYS A 15 -83.49 -15.80 18.33
CA CYS A 15 -82.53 -16.73 17.71
C CYS A 15 -82.18 -16.31 16.27
N LEU A 16 -83.20 -16.03 15.43
CA LEU A 16 -82.98 -15.59 14.04
C LEU A 16 -82.21 -14.26 13.92
N TYR A 17 -82.48 -13.31 14.83
CA TYR A 17 -81.73 -12.05 14.87
C TYR A 17 -80.28 -12.25 15.32
N GLY A 18 -80.04 -13.11 16.32
CA GLY A 18 -78.70 -13.47 16.79
C GLY A 18 -77.84 -14.11 15.69
N ASP A 19 -78.41 -15.05 14.93
CA ASP A 19 -77.72 -15.71 13.82
C ASP A 19 -77.39 -14.74 12.67
N PHE A 20 -78.28 -13.81 12.36
CA PHE A 20 -78.02 -12.76 11.36
C PHE A 20 -76.89 -11.80 11.78
N PHE A 21 -76.82 -11.42 13.06
CA PHE A 21 -75.71 -10.61 13.59
C PHE A 21 -74.38 -11.35 13.55
N LEU A 22 -74.37 -12.64 13.91
CA LEU A 22 -73.17 -13.47 13.88
C LEU A 22 -72.67 -13.68 12.43
N LEU A 23 -73.57 -13.88 11.47
CA LEU A 23 -73.22 -14.05 10.07
C LEU A 23 -72.59 -12.77 9.48
N ASN A 24 -73.16 -11.60 9.80
CA ASN A 24 -72.60 -10.31 9.38
C ASN A 24 -71.24 -10.03 10.03
N ALA A 25 -71.07 -10.34 11.31
CA ALA A 25 -69.80 -10.19 12.00
C ALA A 25 -68.72 -11.10 11.39
N TYR A 26 -69.07 -12.36 11.10
CA TYR A 26 -68.16 -13.30 10.43
C TYR A 26 -67.78 -12.82 9.03
N PHE A 27 -68.74 -12.32 8.26
CA PHE A 27 -68.50 -11.76 6.94
C PHE A 27 -67.55 -10.54 6.98
N LEU A 28 -67.76 -9.62 7.92
CA LEU A 28 -66.88 -8.47 8.15
C LEU A 28 -65.46 -8.88 8.56
N LEU A 29 -65.32 -9.87 9.44
CA LEU A 29 -64.02 -10.41 9.83
C LEU A 29 -63.29 -11.08 8.66
N ALA A 30 -64.02 -11.81 7.80
CA ALA A 30 -63.48 -12.40 6.59
C ALA A 30 -63.02 -11.34 5.57
N GLN A 31 -63.77 -10.24 5.43
CA GLN A 31 -63.37 -9.13 4.57
C GLN A 31 -62.12 -8.39 5.12
N LEU A 32 -62.06 -8.16 6.44
CA LEU A 32 -60.90 -7.54 7.10
C LEU A 32 -59.65 -8.41 7.00
N SER A 33 -59.78 -9.73 7.17
CA SER A 33 -58.65 -10.66 7.04
C SER A 33 -58.11 -10.70 5.61
N LEU A 34 -59.00 -10.71 4.61
CA LEU A 34 -58.64 -10.63 3.21
C LEU A 34 -57.93 -9.31 2.87
N LEU A 35 -58.47 -8.18 3.34
CA LEU A 35 -57.89 -6.85 3.11
C LEU A 35 -56.49 -6.74 3.72
N THR A 36 -56.33 -7.21 4.96
CA THR A 36 -55.04 -7.24 5.67
C THR A 36 -54.01 -8.07 4.92
N THR A 37 -54.40 -9.23 4.40
CA THR A 37 -53.53 -10.10 3.62
C THR A 37 -53.09 -9.43 2.32
N ARG A 38 -54.01 -8.74 1.63
CA ARG A 38 -53.70 -7.99 0.40
C ARG A 38 -52.73 -6.84 0.65
N VAL A 39 -52.93 -6.06 1.71
CA VAL A 39 -52.02 -4.96 2.07
C VAL A 39 -50.62 -5.51 2.37
N LYS A 40 -50.51 -6.59 3.15
CA LYS A 40 -49.23 -7.25 3.46
C LYS A 40 -48.53 -7.73 2.18
N ALA A 41 -49.26 -8.33 1.24
CA ALA A 41 -48.70 -8.80 -0.03
C ALA A 41 -48.16 -7.65 -0.89
N LEU A 42 -48.87 -6.52 -0.98
CA LEU A 42 -48.41 -5.34 -1.72
C LEU A 42 -47.15 -4.72 -1.10
N GLN A 43 -47.11 -4.62 0.23
CA GLN A 43 -45.92 -4.13 0.93
C GLN A 43 -44.73 -5.05 0.70
N LEU A 44 -44.94 -6.38 0.79
CA LEU A 44 -43.89 -7.37 0.52
C LEU A 44 -43.39 -7.30 -0.93
N GLN A 45 -44.29 -7.09 -1.90
CA GLN A 45 -43.89 -6.94 -3.29
C GLN A 45 -43.06 -5.68 -3.51
N LYS A 46 -43.47 -4.56 -2.88
CA LYS A 46 -42.72 -3.30 -2.94
C LYS A 46 -41.33 -3.45 -2.33
N THR A 47 -41.24 -3.98 -1.11
CA THR A 47 -39.94 -4.18 -0.45
C THR A 47 -39.05 -5.14 -1.22
N LYS A 48 -39.62 -6.19 -1.84
CA LYS A 48 -38.87 -7.10 -2.72
C LYS A 48 -38.27 -6.34 -3.91
N HIS A 49 -39.06 -5.52 -4.60
CA HIS A 49 -38.57 -4.75 -5.74
C HIS A 49 -37.48 -3.75 -5.34
N ASP A 50 -37.68 -3.03 -4.23
CA ASP A 50 -36.69 -2.09 -3.70
C ASP A 50 -35.37 -2.82 -3.37
N LEU A 51 -35.44 -4.02 -2.78
CA LEU A 51 -34.25 -4.84 -2.50
C LEU A 51 -33.54 -5.32 -3.76
N GLU A 52 -34.27 -5.74 -4.79
CA GLU A 52 -33.70 -6.13 -6.09
C GLU A 52 -32.97 -4.95 -6.75
N MET A 53 -33.54 -3.75 -6.67
CA MET A 53 -32.89 -2.53 -7.16
C MET A 53 -31.61 -2.21 -6.39
N VAL A 54 -31.64 -2.31 -5.06
CA VAL A 54 -30.45 -2.07 -4.23
C VAL A 54 -29.37 -3.11 -4.52
N LEU A 55 -29.73 -4.37 -4.71
CA LEU A 55 -28.79 -5.44 -5.04
C LEU A 55 -28.07 -5.18 -6.37
N SER A 56 -28.79 -4.76 -7.41
CA SER A 56 -28.17 -4.46 -8.72
C SER A 56 -27.20 -3.27 -8.64
N ILE A 57 -27.55 -2.23 -7.86
CA ILE A 57 -26.66 -1.09 -7.62
C ILE A 57 -25.38 -1.52 -6.90
N ILE A 58 -25.51 -2.37 -5.87
CA ILE A 58 -24.35 -2.86 -5.11
C ILE A 58 -23.45 -3.72 -6.01
N GLN A 59 -24.03 -4.62 -6.81
CA GLN A 59 -23.27 -5.46 -7.74
C GLN A 59 -22.50 -4.63 -8.76
N SER A 60 -23.17 -3.69 -9.42
CA SER A 60 -22.53 -2.79 -10.39
C SER A 60 -21.40 -1.95 -9.75
N LYS A 61 -21.61 -1.43 -8.53
CA LYS A 61 -20.57 -0.69 -7.81
C LYS A 61 -19.38 -1.57 -7.42
N ASN A 62 -19.63 -2.82 -7.03
CA ASN A 62 -18.56 -3.76 -6.70
C ASN A 62 -17.70 -4.09 -7.93
N GLU A 63 -18.33 -4.37 -9.08
CA GLU A 63 -17.62 -4.62 -10.34
C GLU A 63 -16.77 -3.42 -10.76
N GLN A 64 -17.34 -2.21 -10.69
CA GLN A 64 -16.61 -0.98 -11.00
C GLN A 64 -15.41 -0.79 -10.06
N LEU A 65 -15.58 -1.06 -8.76
CA LEU A 65 -14.50 -0.91 -7.78
C LEU A 65 -13.38 -1.94 -8.00
N GLU A 66 -13.71 -3.18 -8.37
CA GLU A 66 -12.72 -4.19 -8.71
C GLU A 66 -11.89 -3.79 -9.94
N GLU A 67 -12.54 -3.23 -10.96
CA GLU A 67 -11.85 -2.76 -12.16
C GLU A 67 -10.96 -1.54 -11.88
N ASP A 68 -11.45 -0.60 -11.07
CA ASP A 68 -10.66 0.54 -10.58
C ASP A 68 -9.42 0.10 -9.81
N LEU A 69 -9.59 -0.85 -8.89
CA LEU A 69 -8.48 -1.41 -8.11
C LEU A 69 -7.45 -2.09 -9.01
N LYS A 70 -7.90 -2.87 -9.99
CA LYS A 70 -7.01 -3.53 -10.97
C LYS A 70 -6.20 -2.51 -11.78
N ARG A 71 -6.85 -1.43 -12.25
CA ARG A 71 -6.16 -0.35 -12.97
C ARG A 71 -5.13 0.35 -12.09
N ALA A 72 -5.49 0.67 -10.85
CA ALA A 72 -4.56 1.30 -9.90
C ALA A 72 -3.34 0.42 -9.60
N LEU A 73 -3.54 -0.89 -9.40
CA LEU A 73 -2.45 -1.85 -9.17
C LEU A 73 -1.51 -1.94 -10.38
N GLN A 74 -2.04 -2.01 -11.60
CA GLN A 74 -1.22 -2.02 -12.82
C GLN A 74 -0.39 -0.74 -12.97
N GLN A 75 -0.98 0.42 -12.67
CA GLN A 75 -0.24 1.69 -12.68
C GLN A 75 0.89 1.70 -11.67
N LEU A 76 0.67 1.17 -10.46
CA LEU A 76 1.69 1.09 -9.42
C LEU A 76 2.83 0.14 -9.84
N GLN A 77 2.51 -1.02 -10.41
CA GLN A 77 3.51 -1.95 -10.95
C GLN A 77 4.36 -1.29 -12.05
N ASN A 78 3.74 -0.55 -12.96
CA ASN A 78 4.45 0.18 -14.01
C ASN A 78 5.39 1.26 -13.44
N LYS A 79 4.95 2.00 -12.41
CA LYS A 79 5.80 2.98 -11.73
C LYS A 79 7.00 2.30 -11.06
N MET A 80 6.78 1.16 -10.40
CA MET A 80 7.85 0.38 -9.78
C MET A 80 8.88 -0.12 -10.81
N LEU A 81 8.42 -0.62 -11.96
CA LEU A 81 9.30 -1.04 -13.05
C LEU A 81 10.13 0.12 -13.60
N LYS A 82 9.54 1.32 -13.77
CA LYS A 82 10.27 2.53 -14.18
C LYS A 82 11.36 2.90 -13.18
N VAL A 83 11.06 2.90 -11.88
CA VAL A 83 12.08 3.20 -10.84
C VAL A 83 13.22 2.19 -10.89
N LYS A 84 12.90 0.90 -11.08
CA LYS A 84 13.91 -0.15 -11.21
C LYS A 84 14.80 0.06 -12.45
N SER A 85 14.23 0.39 -13.60
CA SER A 85 15.01 0.64 -14.81
C SER A 85 15.88 1.90 -14.69
N TYR A 86 15.38 2.98 -14.08
CA TYR A 86 16.19 4.16 -13.78
C TYR A 86 17.38 3.84 -12.87
N LYS A 87 17.16 3.06 -11.80
CA LYS A 87 18.24 2.62 -10.91
C LYS A 87 19.29 1.81 -11.67
N GLU A 88 18.88 0.84 -12.47
CA GLU A 88 19.80 0.00 -13.26
C GLU A 88 20.58 0.83 -14.29
N GLY A 89 19.92 1.77 -14.97
CA GLY A 89 20.57 2.72 -15.88
C GLY A 89 21.60 3.59 -15.18
N LEU A 90 21.24 4.17 -14.03
CA LEU A 90 22.14 4.99 -13.22
C LEU A 90 23.37 4.21 -12.75
N LEU A 91 23.16 2.99 -12.21
CA LEU A 91 24.27 2.13 -11.78
C LEU A 91 25.17 1.70 -12.94
N ASN A 92 24.59 1.45 -14.12
CA ASN A 92 25.37 1.13 -15.32
C ASN A 92 26.21 2.32 -15.79
N ALA A 93 25.63 3.51 -15.87
CA ALA A 93 26.32 4.74 -16.26
C ALA A 93 27.42 5.10 -15.26
N LEU A 94 27.15 4.98 -13.96
CA LEU A 94 28.15 5.17 -12.92
C LEU A 94 29.27 4.12 -13.02
N GLY A 95 28.95 2.86 -13.27
CA GLY A 95 29.95 1.81 -13.48
C GLY A 95 30.82 2.03 -14.73
N GLU A 96 30.26 2.61 -15.79
CA GLU A 96 31.01 3.02 -16.98
C GLU A 96 31.93 4.20 -16.69
N PHE A 97 31.41 5.25 -16.08
CA PHE A 97 32.20 6.42 -15.65
C PHE A 97 33.39 6.01 -14.76
N LEU A 98 33.13 5.15 -13.76
CA LEU A 98 34.19 4.67 -12.87
C LEU A 98 35.23 3.83 -13.62
N GLY A 99 34.82 2.99 -14.56
CA GLY A 99 35.75 2.18 -15.37
C GLY A 99 36.59 3.00 -16.35
N GLU A 100 36.08 4.13 -16.84
CA GLU A 100 36.80 5.03 -17.75
C GLU A 100 37.79 5.94 -17.01
N HIS A 101 37.44 6.43 -15.81
CA HIS A 101 38.23 7.42 -15.09
C HIS A 101 39.13 6.85 -13.99
N PHE A 102 38.88 5.64 -13.50
CA PHE A 102 39.67 5.01 -12.45
C PHE A 102 40.22 3.67 -12.95
N PRO A 103 41.54 3.52 -13.10
CA PRO A 103 42.11 2.24 -13.53
C PRO A 103 41.74 1.12 -12.55
N ILE A 104 41.61 -0.11 -13.05
CA ILE A 104 41.33 -1.28 -12.22
C ILE A 104 42.64 -1.74 -11.57
N PRO A 105 42.68 -2.09 -10.27
CA PRO A 105 43.81 -2.81 -9.70
C PRO A 105 43.93 -4.16 -10.41
N GLU A 106 44.96 -4.32 -11.23
CA GLU A 106 45.18 -5.48 -12.08
C GLU A 106 45.13 -6.80 -11.29
N LYS A 107 44.05 -7.57 -11.46
CA LYS A 107 44.13 -9.05 -11.49
C LYS A 107 42.85 -9.73 -11.98
N GLY A 108 43.00 -10.46 -13.09
CA GLY A 108 42.18 -11.63 -13.43
C GLY A 108 41.03 -11.37 -14.39
N GLY A 109 40.98 -12.14 -15.49
CA GLY A 109 39.98 -12.04 -16.55
C GLY A 109 38.54 -12.26 -16.07
N ILE A 110 37.86 -11.17 -15.75
CA ILE A 110 36.44 -11.13 -15.41
C ILE A 110 35.67 -10.60 -16.63
N THR A 111 34.51 -11.17 -16.96
CA THR A 111 33.67 -10.69 -18.06
C THR A 111 33.11 -9.29 -17.76
N LYS A 112 32.99 -8.41 -18.78
CA LYS A 112 32.61 -6.97 -18.66
C LYS A 112 31.41 -6.69 -17.74
N LYS A 113 30.42 -7.60 -17.67
CA LYS A 113 29.22 -7.48 -16.83
C LYS A 113 29.47 -7.78 -15.34
N LYS A 114 30.37 -8.73 -15.03
CA LYS A 114 30.83 -9.03 -13.67
C LYS A 114 31.83 -7.98 -13.18
N ILE A 115 32.65 -7.42 -14.07
CA ILE A 115 33.59 -6.32 -13.74
C ILE A 115 32.83 -5.12 -13.15
N LYS A 116 31.72 -4.67 -13.72
CA LYS A 116 31.00 -3.46 -13.23
C LYS A 116 30.56 -3.55 -11.76
N VAL A 117 30.01 -4.71 -11.36
CA VAL A 117 29.56 -4.95 -9.97
C VAL A 117 30.76 -5.12 -9.03
N TYR A 118 31.80 -5.84 -9.45
CA TYR A 118 33.03 -5.97 -8.68
C TYR A 118 33.77 -4.64 -8.56
N LEU A 119 33.81 -3.81 -9.59
CA LEU A 119 34.48 -2.51 -9.56
C LEU A 119 33.73 -1.54 -8.66
N PHE A 120 32.40 -1.54 -8.68
CA PHE A 120 31.59 -0.73 -7.77
C PHE A 120 31.71 -1.21 -6.31
N CYS A 121 31.63 -2.52 -6.08
CA CYS A 121 31.78 -3.12 -4.75
C CYS A 121 33.20 -2.92 -4.22
N SER A 122 34.23 -3.12 -5.05
CA SER A 122 35.64 -2.91 -4.68
C SER A 122 35.99 -1.42 -4.51
N PHE A 123 35.45 -0.51 -5.33
CA PHE A 123 35.61 0.94 -5.19
C PHE A 123 35.00 1.41 -3.86
N LEU A 124 33.75 1.01 -3.59
CA LEU A 124 33.08 1.36 -2.33
C LEU A 124 33.77 0.69 -1.13
N ASN A 125 34.16 -0.58 -1.23
CA ASN A 125 34.90 -1.25 -0.16
C ASN A 125 36.27 -0.60 0.08
N LEU A 126 36.95 -0.14 -0.97
CA LEU A 126 38.26 0.49 -0.84
C LEU A 126 38.16 1.91 -0.27
N ILE A 127 37.20 2.72 -0.71
CA ILE A 127 36.98 4.04 -0.10
C ILE A 127 36.48 3.89 1.34
N LEU A 128 35.61 2.92 1.64
CA LEU A 128 35.18 2.59 3.00
C LEU A 128 36.37 2.11 3.86
N LEU A 129 37.30 1.33 3.30
CA LEU A 129 38.52 0.91 4.00
C LEU A 129 39.41 2.11 4.34
N VAL A 130 39.59 3.05 3.41
CA VAL A 130 40.34 4.29 3.66
C VAL A 130 39.66 5.13 4.74
N PHE A 131 38.34 5.31 4.67
CA PHE A 131 37.57 5.97 5.73
C PHE A 131 37.69 5.25 7.07
N GLN A 132 37.63 3.92 7.07
CA GLN A 132 37.76 3.11 8.28
C GLN A 132 39.12 3.32 8.95
N ILE A 133 40.21 3.32 8.19
CA ILE A 133 41.56 3.58 8.72
C ILE A 133 41.66 4.98 9.30
N LEU A 134 41.12 5.99 8.60
CA LEU A 134 41.17 7.38 9.06
C LEU A 134 40.34 7.61 10.33
N ILE A 135 39.12 7.06 10.37
CA ILE A 135 38.24 7.13 11.55
C ILE A 135 38.88 6.38 12.72
N GLN A 136 39.41 5.18 12.48
CA GLN A 136 40.09 4.41 13.52
C GLN A 136 41.29 5.19 14.09
N LYS A 137 42.09 5.83 13.22
CA LYS A 137 43.23 6.65 13.65
C LYS A 137 42.79 7.87 14.46
N LEU A 138 41.74 8.55 14.02
CA LEU A 138 41.16 9.69 14.73
C LEU A 138 40.67 9.28 16.14
N MET A 139 39.98 8.15 16.26
CA MET A 139 39.43 7.67 17.53
C MET A 139 40.51 7.10 18.47
N SER A 140 41.56 6.51 17.92
CA SER A 140 42.60 5.82 18.69
C SER A 140 43.73 6.76 19.13
N THR A 141 44.07 7.75 18.30
CA THR A 141 45.11 8.76 18.59
C THR A 141 44.59 10.16 18.24
N PRO A 142 43.64 10.72 19.01
CA PRO A 142 43.02 12.01 18.69
C PRO A 142 44.01 13.18 18.68
N HIS A 143 45.11 13.08 19.42
CA HIS A 143 46.16 14.09 19.45
C HIS A 143 47.10 14.05 18.22
N ASP A 144 47.13 12.93 17.50
CA ASP A 144 47.88 12.77 16.24
C ASP A 144 47.02 11.97 15.24
N PRO A 145 46.00 12.61 14.63
CA PRO A 145 45.01 11.94 13.78
C PRO A 145 45.53 11.72 12.35
N TYR A 146 46.83 11.91 12.10
CA TYR A 146 47.42 11.77 10.79
C TYR A 146 47.76 10.32 10.46
N VAL A 147 47.39 9.90 9.26
CA VAL A 147 47.72 8.61 8.66
C VAL A 147 48.75 8.83 7.56
N THR A 148 49.75 7.96 7.50
CA THR A 148 50.75 7.97 6.42
C THR A 148 50.16 7.33 5.16
N ILE A 149 50.19 8.07 4.06
CA ILE A 149 49.85 7.62 2.71
C ILE A 149 51.00 6.72 2.24
N ASN A 150 50.83 5.41 2.44
CA ASN A 150 51.70 4.37 1.91
C ASN A 150 51.21 3.89 0.52
N ASP A 151 51.99 3.02 -0.12
CA ASP A 151 51.66 2.45 -1.43
C ASP A 151 50.37 1.61 -1.45
N SER A 152 49.81 1.29 -0.27
CA SER A 152 48.52 0.61 -0.15
C SER A 152 47.35 1.56 -0.43
N PHE A 153 47.56 2.88 -0.35
CA PHE A 153 46.55 3.87 -0.73
C PHE A 153 46.61 4.16 -2.22
N TRP A 154 45.45 4.08 -2.86
CA TRP A 154 45.35 4.37 -4.28
C TRP A 154 45.27 5.89 -4.53
N PRO A 155 46.21 6.48 -5.31
CA PRO A 155 46.31 7.92 -5.49
C PRO A 155 45.02 8.62 -5.94
N PRO A 156 44.20 8.06 -6.86
CA PRO A 156 42.95 8.71 -7.27
C PRO A 156 41.93 8.92 -6.14
N TYR A 157 41.88 8.01 -5.16
CA TYR A 157 40.97 8.16 -4.02
C TYR A 157 41.46 9.19 -3.01
N ILE A 158 42.77 9.22 -2.80
CA ILE A 158 43.40 10.24 -1.95
C ILE A 158 43.13 11.62 -2.54
N GLU A 159 43.36 11.80 -3.84
CA GLU A 159 43.08 13.05 -4.53
C GLU A 159 41.59 13.41 -4.48
N LEU A 160 40.68 12.44 -4.58
CA LEU A 160 39.24 12.67 -4.40
C LEU A 160 38.93 13.27 -3.02
N LEU A 161 39.42 12.62 -1.95
CA LEU A 161 39.19 13.06 -0.57
C LEU A 161 39.78 14.45 -0.30
N LEU A 162 40.96 14.73 -0.84
CA LEU A 162 41.62 16.03 -0.70
C LEU A 162 40.89 17.12 -1.50
N ARG A 163 40.49 16.84 -2.75
CA ARG A 163 39.85 17.81 -3.62
C ARG A 163 38.46 18.23 -3.14
N TYR A 164 37.72 17.30 -2.54
CA TYR A 164 36.42 17.60 -1.92
C TYR A 164 36.51 18.10 -0.48
N GLY A 165 37.73 18.30 0.06
CA GLY A 165 37.93 18.84 1.41
C GLY A 165 37.46 17.90 2.53
N ILE A 166 37.40 16.59 2.26
CA ILE A 166 37.03 15.57 3.23
C ILE A 166 38.24 15.19 4.09
N ALA A 167 39.43 15.23 3.49
CA ALA A 167 40.70 15.03 4.16
C ALA A 167 41.65 16.19 3.88
N LEU A 168 42.60 16.42 4.80
CA LEU A 168 43.67 17.40 4.67
C LEU A 168 45.04 16.74 4.74
N ARG A 169 45.99 17.24 3.94
CA ARG A 169 47.41 16.88 4.10
C ARG A 169 48.02 17.58 5.32
N HIS A 170 49.03 16.97 5.91
CA HIS A 170 49.81 17.57 6.98
C HIS A 170 50.58 18.79 6.43
N PRO A 171 50.62 19.92 7.16
CA PRO A 171 51.25 21.15 6.67
C PRO A 171 52.75 21.00 6.38
N GLU A 172 53.43 20.13 7.12
CA GLU A 172 54.87 19.90 7.00
C GLU A 172 55.23 18.59 6.26
N ASP A 173 54.27 17.68 6.10
CA ASP A 173 54.51 16.35 5.50
C ASP A 173 53.41 16.00 4.48
N PRO A 174 53.67 16.11 3.17
CA PRO A 174 52.66 15.85 2.16
C PRO A 174 52.21 14.39 2.13
N ASN A 175 52.98 13.45 2.68
CA ASN A 175 52.64 12.03 2.72
C ASN A 175 51.77 11.66 3.93
N ARG A 176 51.36 12.63 4.74
CA ARG A 176 50.45 12.39 5.87
C ARG A 176 49.13 13.10 5.61
N MET A 177 48.02 12.43 5.88
CA MET A 177 46.69 13.03 5.77
C MET A 177 45.81 12.67 6.97
N ARG A 178 44.85 13.55 7.29
CA ARG A 178 43.83 13.35 8.33
C ARG A 178 42.45 13.73 7.79
N LEU A 179 41.39 13.25 8.43
CA LEU A 179 40.05 13.75 8.15
C LEU A 179 39.90 15.21 8.57
N GLU A 180 39.14 15.97 7.79
CA GLU A 180 38.68 17.30 8.17
C GLU A 180 37.80 17.20 9.42
N ALA A 181 37.93 18.15 10.33
CA ALA A 181 37.06 18.20 11.49
C ALA A 181 35.69 18.77 11.07
N PHE A 182 34.68 17.91 10.98
CA PHE A 182 33.31 18.32 10.75
C PHE A 182 32.74 18.91 12.05
N HIS A 183 32.92 20.21 12.25
CA HIS A 183 32.26 20.93 13.32
C HIS A 183 30.77 21.08 12.95
N MET A 184 29.88 20.54 13.79
CA MET A 184 28.44 20.89 13.77
C MET A 184 28.18 22.11 14.65
#